data_AF-A0A7R9USA8-F1
#
_entry.id   AF-A0A7R9USA8-F1
#
_cell.length_a   1.000
_cell.length_b   1.000
_cell.length_c   1.000
_cell.angle_alpha   90.00
_cell.angle_beta   90.00
_cell.angle_gamma   90.00
#
_symmetry.space_group_name_H-M   'P 1'
#
loop_
_entity.id
_entity.type
_entity.pdbx_description
1 polymer ?
#
loop_
_entity_poly.entity_id
_entity_poly.type
_entity_poly.pdbx_seq_one_letter_code
_entity_poly.pdbx_strand_id
1 'polypeptide(L)'
;AFALGGNLADCTRAGQTQGKLMSILGTSAGAYLSWIIGPDPFRVALCMLPLAALSLYSMHVSSQLVVLRSLNVQRAERVFHAMLYQLPPDARPAARTELTAPTPEQIAEVETFAQQYRSVFRTEMLLQPLIGGPPTGGWRLALPFARSVSSTVAFELLRASPAGACARDSDAWAATWHAGAAYAIAVHTPSARDAPEVLVWHSSTSTPLHKLQAVWHACVLRHALDGRRARPLDLGAAHARAMELWPAVLRSMESTDWLLGMVYLDGDGAYLEREDTAAPVRAPRADARAGDRELDE
;
A
#
# COMPACT_ATOMS: atom_id res chain seq x y z
N ALA A 1 15.89 3.10 24.78
CA ALA A 1 16.51 2.59 23.54
C ALA A 1 15.57 1.68 22.72
N PHE A 2 14.63 0.93 23.31
CA PHE A 2 13.69 0.06 22.58
C PHE A 2 12.64 0.82 21.74
N ALA A 3 12.20 2.02 22.18
CA ALA A 3 11.28 2.88 21.43
C ALA A 3 11.93 3.69 20.29
N LEU A 4 13.25 3.66 20.15
CA LEU A 4 13.98 4.33 19.06
C LEU A 4 13.93 3.55 17.74
N GLY A 5 13.41 2.32 17.76
CA GLY A 5 13.24 1.47 16.58
C GLY A 5 12.15 1.92 15.58
N GLY A 6 11.58 3.12 15.73
CA GLY A 6 10.92 3.85 14.64
C GLY A 6 9.77 3.12 13.96
N ASN A 7 9.01 2.33 14.71
CA ASN A 7 8.02 1.45 14.12
C ASN A 7 6.61 1.99 14.33
N LEU A 8 5.93 2.40 13.25
CA LEU A 8 4.50 2.74 13.28
C LEU A 8 3.69 1.55 13.82
N ALA A 9 4.12 0.31 13.55
CA ALA A 9 3.50 -0.88 14.11
C ALA A 9 3.72 -1.00 15.62
N ASP A 10 4.84 -0.52 16.17
CA ASP A 10 5.03 -0.48 17.63
C ASP A 10 4.36 0.73 18.26
N CYS A 11 4.28 1.88 17.59
CA CYS A 11 3.48 3.01 18.06
C CYS A 11 1.98 2.71 17.99
N THR A 12 1.50 1.96 17.00
CA THR A 12 0.10 1.52 16.90
C THR A 12 -0.16 0.30 17.78
N ARG A 13 0.79 -0.61 17.99
CA ARG A 13 0.66 -1.71 18.96
C ARG A 13 0.71 -1.18 20.39
N ALA A 14 1.64 -0.27 20.70
CA ALA A 14 1.66 0.49 21.95
C ALA A 14 0.42 1.37 22.07
N GLY A 15 -0.04 1.97 20.97
CA GLY A 15 -1.29 2.75 20.93
C GLY A 15 -2.54 1.89 21.12
N GLN A 16 -2.54 0.64 20.64
CA GLN A 16 -3.63 -0.32 20.83
C GLN A 16 -3.61 -0.90 22.24
N THR A 17 -2.43 -1.21 22.79
CA THR A 17 -2.33 -1.63 24.19
C THR A 17 -2.65 -0.47 25.11
N GLN A 18 -2.15 0.74 24.85
CA GLN A 18 -2.50 1.97 25.54
C GLN A 18 -3.99 2.29 25.37
N GLY A 19 -4.58 2.04 24.22
CA GLY A 19 -6.01 2.21 23.96
C GLY A 19 -6.86 1.22 24.76
N LYS A 20 -6.46 -0.06 24.83
CA LYS A 20 -7.10 -1.06 25.69
C LYS A 20 -6.96 -0.72 27.16
N LEU A 21 -5.77 -0.29 27.59
CA LEU A 21 -5.50 0.09 28.98
C LEU A 21 -6.26 1.36 29.37
N MET A 22 -6.29 2.37 28.49
CA MET A 22 -7.11 3.58 28.64
C MET A 22 -8.61 3.28 28.60
N SER A 23 -9.06 2.31 27.81
CA SER A 23 -10.46 1.88 27.83
C SER A 23 -10.81 1.23 29.17
N ILE A 24 -9.94 0.39 29.71
CA ILE A 24 -10.14 -0.25 31.03
C ILE A 24 -10.13 0.82 32.13
N LEU A 25 -9.13 1.70 32.14
CA LEU A 25 -9.01 2.80 33.10
C LEU A 25 -10.16 3.81 32.98
N GLY A 26 -10.57 4.14 31.75
CA GLY A 26 -11.69 5.02 31.49
C GLY A 26 -13.02 4.41 31.96
N THR A 27 -13.19 3.10 31.77
CA THR A 27 -14.38 2.38 32.24
C THR A 27 -14.39 2.27 33.77
N SER A 28 -13.26 1.96 34.40
CA SER A 28 -13.18 1.88 35.87
C SER A 28 -13.34 3.24 36.53
N ALA A 29 -12.70 4.29 35.99
CA ALA A 29 -12.90 5.66 36.43
C ALA A 29 -14.34 6.11 36.20
N GLY A 30 -14.95 5.78 35.07
CA GLY A 30 -16.35 6.07 34.77
C GLY A 30 -17.33 5.39 35.73
N ALA A 31 -17.10 4.13 36.08
CA ALA A 31 -17.90 3.41 37.08
C ALA A 31 -17.78 4.05 38.46
N TYR A 32 -16.57 4.46 38.87
CA TYR A 32 -16.33 5.14 40.15
C TYR A 32 -16.98 6.54 40.19
N LEU A 33 -16.81 7.33 39.13
CA LEU A 33 -17.44 8.65 38.98
C LEU A 33 -18.97 8.56 38.96
N SER A 34 -19.53 7.54 38.29
CA SER A 34 -20.98 7.31 38.27
C SER A 34 -21.56 7.03 39.65
N TRP A 35 -20.80 6.39 40.54
CA TRP A 35 -21.23 6.13 41.92
C TRP A 35 -21.29 7.41 42.76
N ILE A 36 -20.35 8.35 42.53
CA ILE A 36 -20.27 9.61 43.28
C ILE A 36 -21.26 10.67 42.74
N ILE A 37 -21.36 10.78 41.42
CA ILE A 37 -22.10 11.86 40.74
C ILE A 37 -23.60 11.55 40.62
N GLY A 38 -23.97 10.27 40.73
CA GLY A 38 -25.32 9.76 40.56
C GLY A 38 -25.61 9.28 39.13
N PRO A 39 -26.78 8.67 38.90
CA PRO A 39 -27.12 7.99 37.65
C PRO A 39 -27.50 8.93 36.49
N ASP A 40 -27.33 10.25 36.65
CA ASP A 40 -27.69 11.22 35.62
C ASP A 40 -26.68 11.15 34.45
N PRO A 41 -27.09 10.66 33.27
CA PRO A 41 -26.19 10.46 32.13
C PRO A 41 -25.56 11.78 31.65
N PHE A 42 -26.23 12.92 31.85
CA PHE A 42 -25.69 14.22 31.43
C PHE A 42 -24.46 14.63 32.24
N ARG A 43 -24.42 14.32 33.54
CA ARG A 43 -23.27 14.65 34.38
C ARG A 43 -22.06 13.79 34.06
N VAL A 44 -22.28 12.50 33.76
CA VAL A 44 -21.22 11.60 33.30
C VAL A 44 -20.67 12.06 31.95
N ALA A 45 -21.53 12.42 31.00
CA ALA A 45 -21.11 12.96 29.70
C ALA A 45 -20.29 14.26 29.84
N LEU A 46 -20.73 15.17 30.71
CA LEU A 46 -20.04 16.44 30.97
C LEU A 46 -18.66 16.22 31.60
N CYS A 47 -18.47 15.17 32.39
CA CYS A 47 -17.17 14.81 32.96
C CYS A 47 -16.26 14.09 31.96
N MET A 48 -16.83 13.23 31.10
CA MET A 48 -16.05 12.44 30.14
C MET A 48 -15.60 13.23 28.92
N LEU A 49 -16.39 14.20 28.45
CA LEU A 49 -16.05 15.00 27.27
C LEU A 49 -14.71 15.76 27.40
N PRO A 50 -14.43 16.49 28.50
CA PRO A 50 -13.13 17.13 28.71
C PRO A 50 -11.96 16.15 28.79
N LEU A 51 -12.15 14.99 29.43
CA LEU A 51 -11.12 13.95 29.53
C LEU A 51 -10.81 13.35 28.16
N ALA A 52 -11.83 13.08 27.35
CA ALA A 52 -11.67 12.61 25.98
C ALA A 52 -10.96 13.66 25.11
N ALA A 53 -11.34 14.93 25.22
CA ALA A 53 -10.69 16.03 24.52
C ALA A 53 -9.22 16.18 24.92
N LEU A 54 -8.90 16.09 26.21
CA LEU A 54 -7.52 16.14 26.71
C LEU A 54 -6.70 14.94 26.23
N SER A 55 -7.29 13.74 26.20
CA SER A 55 -6.63 12.54 25.67
C SER A 55 -6.33 12.68 24.17
N LEU A 56 -7.31 13.14 23.38
CA LEU A 56 -7.12 13.40 21.95
C LEU A 56 -6.06 14.48 21.72
N TYR A 57 -6.07 15.54 22.53
CA TYR A 57 -5.05 16.59 22.47
C TYR A 57 -3.66 16.04 22.81
N SER A 58 -3.54 15.22 23.84
CA SER A 58 -2.27 14.59 24.24
C SER A 58 -1.74 13.65 23.16
N MET A 59 -2.62 12.87 22.53
CA MET A 59 -2.27 12.03 21.37
C MET A 59 -1.83 12.88 20.18
N HIS A 60 -2.52 14.00 19.92
CA HIS A 60 -2.16 14.93 18.86
C HIS A 60 -0.75 15.53 19.09
N VAL A 61 -0.49 16.07 20.28
CA VAL A 61 0.83 16.59 20.65
C VAL A 61 1.90 15.49 20.57
N SER A 62 1.62 14.29 21.07
CA SER A 62 2.54 13.16 20.97
C SER A 62 2.83 12.78 19.52
N SER A 63 1.84 12.85 18.63
CA SER A 63 2.03 12.54 17.20
C SER A 63 2.90 13.57 16.48
N GLN A 64 2.87 14.83 16.93
CA GLN A 64 3.73 15.90 16.37
C GLN A 64 5.21 15.76 16.79
N LEU A 65 5.48 15.13 17.94
CA LEU A 65 6.85 14.96 18.44
C LEU A 65 7.55 13.72 17.88
N VAL A 66 6.81 12.72 17.42
CA VAL A 66 7.39 11.47 16.92
C VAL A 66 7.57 11.54 15.40
N VAL A 67 8.79 11.83 14.97
CA VAL A 67 9.17 11.75 13.55
C VAL A 67 9.37 10.29 13.18
N LEU A 68 8.55 9.82 12.25
CA LEU A 68 8.56 8.41 11.82
C LEU A 68 9.37 8.26 10.53
N ARG A 69 10.31 7.32 10.55
CA ARG A 69 11.20 7.03 9.42
C ARG A 69 10.74 5.84 8.56
N SER A 70 9.74 5.10 9.04
CA SER A 70 9.10 4.01 8.28
C SER A 70 8.16 4.57 7.23
N LEU A 71 8.04 3.89 6.10
CA LEU A 71 7.24 4.36 4.97
C LEU A 71 5.86 3.67 4.97
N ASN A 72 4.81 4.46 5.10
CA ASN A 72 3.44 4.04 4.73
C ASN A 72 3.08 4.67 3.38
N VAL A 73 1.86 4.38 2.88
CA VAL A 73 1.39 4.89 1.58
C VAL A 73 1.46 6.41 1.50
N GLN A 74 0.96 7.12 2.52
CA GLN A 74 0.97 8.58 2.60
C GLN A 74 2.38 9.18 2.51
N ARG A 75 3.34 8.60 3.26
CA ARG A 75 4.74 9.06 3.26
C ARG A 75 5.41 8.80 1.94
N ALA A 76 5.29 7.57 1.44
CA ALA A 76 5.88 7.18 0.17
C ALA A 76 5.37 8.09 -0.96
N GLU A 77 4.06 8.34 -1.04
CA GLU A 77 3.49 9.24 -2.04
C GLU A 77 4.05 10.66 -1.94
N ARG A 78 4.20 11.21 -0.75
CA ARG A 78 4.72 12.58 -0.59
C ARG A 78 6.19 12.71 -0.89
N VAL A 79 7.00 11.75 -0.44
CA VAL A 79 8.43 11.67 -0.79
C VAL A 79 8.58 11.60 -2.31
N PHE A 80 7.86 10.67 -2.94
CA PHE A 80 7.94 10.48 -4.39
C PHE A 80 7.36 11.64 -5.18
N HIS A 81 6.28 12.25 -4.71
CA HIS A 81 5.73 13.47 -5.30
C HIS A 81 6.74 14.61 -5.24
N ALA A 82 7.39 14.85 -4.08
CA ALA A 82 8.42 15.88 -3.96
C ALA A 82 9.62 15.64 -4.91
N MET A 83 10.02 14.39 -5.10
CA MET A 83 11.06 14.01 -6.08
C MET A 83 10.60 14.21 -7.52
N LEU A 84 9.37 13.80 -7.85
CA LEU A 84 8.82 13.91 -9.19
C LEU A 84 8.71 15.38 -9.64
N TYR A 85 8.43 16.31 -8.73
CA TYR A 85 8.40 17.74 -9.04
C TYR A 85 9.78 18.35 -9.34
N GLN A 86 10.87 17.68 -8.97
CA GLN A 86 12.23 18.10 -9.35
C GLN A 86 12.56 17.72 -10.80
N LEU A 87 11.78 16.81 -11.39
CA LEU A 87 12.00 16.37 -12.76
C LEU A 87 11.39 17.37 -13.75
N PRO A 88 12.15 17.83 -14.74
CA PRO A 88 11.57 18.64 -15.79
C PRO A 88 10.56 17.81 -16.59
N PRO A 89 9.42 18.40 -17.00
CA PRO A 89 8.36 17.70 -17.73
C PRO A 89 8.87 17.15 -19.08
N ASP A 90 9.78 17.88 -19.74
CA ASP A 90 10.24 17.57 -21.10
C ASP A 90 11.72 17.16 -21.19
N ALA A 91 12.46 17.14 -20.07
CA ALA A 91 13.86 16.76 -20.13
C ALA A 91 13.99 15.26 -20.40
N ARG A 92 14.64 14.92 -21.52
CA ARG A 92 15.28 13.62 -21.67
C ARG A 92 16.18 13.41 -20.45
N PRO A 93 16.21 12.21 -19.86
CA PRO A 93 17.03 11.94 -18.69
C PRO A 93 18.48 12.29 -19.03
N ALA A 94 18.95 13.42 -18.48
CA ALA A 94 20.37 13.69 -18.45
C ALA A 94 20.96 12.63 -17.50
N ALA A 95 22.11 12.08 -17.87
CA ALA A 95 22.74 10.91 -17.23
C ALA A 95 23.05 11.06 -15.73
N ARG A 96 22.72 12.19 -15.09
CA ARG A 96 22.92 12.49 -13.67
C ARG A 96 21.82 13.39 -13.12
N THR A 97 20.57 12.94 -13.18
CA THR A 97 19.52 13.64 -12.42
C THR A 97 19.72 13.32 -10.95
N GLU A 98 20.28 14.26 -10.18
CA GLU A 98 20.38 14.17 -8.73
C GLU A 98 19.00 14.47 -8.14
N LEU A 99 18.29 13.41 -7.72
CA LEU A 99 17.05 13.54 -6.98
C LEU A 99 17.38 13.75 -5.50
N THR A 100 16.67 14.67 -4.84
CA THR A 100 16.80 14.90 -3.39
C THR A 100 15.48 14.52 -2.70
N ALA A 101 15.52 13.49 -1.86
CA ALA A 101 14.39 13.11 -1.04
C ALA A 101 14.17 14.17 0.05
N PRO A 102 12.92 14.54 0.37
CA PRO A 102 12.66 15.27 1.60
C PRO A 102 13.02 14.40 2.82
N THR A 103 13.47 15.03 3.91
CA THR A 103 13.77 14.31 5.14
C THR A 103 12.48 13.88 5.85
N PRO A 104 12.55 12.87 6.76
CA PRO A 104 11.41 12.48 7.58
C PRO A 104 10.77 13.65 8.33
N GLU A 105 11.56 14.61 8.82
CA GLU A 105 11.08 15.80 9.52
C GLU A 105 10.24 16.69 8.60
N GLN A 106 10.70 16.92 7.37
CA GLN A 106 9.97 17.72 6.38
C GLN A 106 8.63 17.09 5.99
N ILE A 107 8.57 15.75 5.91
CA ILE A 107 7.32 15.03 5.64
C ILE A 107 6.40 15.04 6.85
N ALA A 108 6.94 14.93 8.07
CA ALA A 108 6.16 14.97 9.31
C ALA A 108 5.40 16.30 9.48
N GLU A 109 5.98 17.43 9.05
CA GLU A 109 5.33 18.75 9.10
C GLU A 109 4.03 18.83 8.28
N VAL A 110 3.95 18.07 7.18
CA VAL A 110 2.77 18.06 6.32
C VAL A 110 1.84 16.88 6.61
N GLU A 111 2.24 15.90 7.44
CA GLU A 111 1.45 14.69 7.78
C GLU A 111 0.12 15.00 8.47
N THR A 112 -0.89 14.21 8.10
CA THR A 112 -2.26 14.35 8.59
C THR A 112 -2.68 13.03 9.21
N PHE A 113 -2.77 12.99 10.54
CA PHE A 113 -3.13 11.78 11.29
C PHE A 113 -4.59 11.71 11.69
N ALA A 114 -5.25 12.86 11.87
CA ALA A 114 -6.61 12.94 12.38
C ALA A 114 -7.68 12.80 11.28
N GLN A 115 -7.30 12.98 10.02
CA GLN A 115 -8.20 12.95 8.88
C GLN A 115 -7.83 11.82 7.94
N GLN A 116 -8.81 11.30 7.20
CA GLN A 116 -8.56 10.37 6.13
C GLN A 116 -7.55 11.00 5.15
N TYR A 117 -6.46 10.28 4.89
CA TYR A 117 -5.44 10.76 3.98
C TYR A 117 -6.04 10.95 2.58
N ARG A 118 -5.84 12.14 2.03
CA ARG A 118 -6.09 12.43 0.63
C ARG A 118 -4.77 12.41 -0.11
N SER A 119 -4.69 11.59 -1.16
CA SER A 119 -3.50 11.49 -2.00
C SER A 119 -3.08 12.86 -2.56
N VAL A 120 -1.76 13.04 -2.69
CA VAL A 120 -1.18 14.22 -3.37
C VAL A 120 -1.31 14.16 -4.89
N PHE A 121 -1.58 12.98 -5.45
CA PHE A 121 -1.88 12.81 -6.88
C PHE A 121 -3.39 12.89 -7.11
N ARG A 122 -3.80 13.33 -8.31
CA ARG A 122 -5.22 13.37 -8.68
C ARG A 122 -5.73 12.01 -9.11
N THR A 123 -4.90 11.26 -9.82
CA THR A 123 -5.15 9.87 -10.22
C THR A 123 -5.16 8.97 -8.99
N GLU A 124 -6.16 8.11 -8.82
CA GLU A 124 -6.26 7.20 -7.67
C GLU A 124 -5.26 6.04 -7.77
N MET A 125 -4.77 5.57 -6.61
CA MET A 125 -3.95 4.37 -6.51
C MET A 125 -4.65 3.33 -5.64
N LEU A 126 -4.88 2.15 -6.19
CA LEU A 126 -5.42 1.02 -5.45
C LEU A 126 -4.31 0.00 -5.24
N LEU A 127 -3.94 -0.22 -3.99
CA LEU A 127 -3.00 -1.25 -3.59
C LEU A 127 -3.74 -2.56 -3.37
N GLN A 128 -3.27 -3.61 -4.02
CA GLN A 128 -3.78 -4.97 -3.93
C GLN A 128 -5.32 -5.03 -4.06
N PRO A 129 -5.95 -4.44 -5.09
CA PRO A 129 -7.40 -4.50 -5.21
C PRO A 129 -7.87 -5.95 -5.34
N LEU A 130 -9.06 -6.24 -4.80
CA LEU A 130 -9.71 -7.54 -4.95
C LEU A 130 -10.02 -7.78 -6.43
N ILE A 131 -9.44 -8.84 -7.00
CA ILE A 131 -9.72 -9.23 -8.38
C ILE A 131 -11.02 -10.03 -8.39
N GLY A 132 -12.01 -9.57 -9.16
CA GLY A 132 -13.33 -10.21 -9.30
C GLY A 132 -14.52 -9.41 -8.74
N GLY A 133 -14.29 -8.19 -8.23
CA GLY A 133 -15.38 -7.22 -8.06
C GLY A 133 -15.74 -6.60 -9.42
N PRO A 134 -17.03 -6.46 -9.78
CA PRO A 134 -17.40 -5.71 -10.98
C PRO A 134 -16.92 -4.25 -10.85
N PRO A 135 -16.49 -3.62 -11.97
CA PRO A 135 -16.04 -2.24 -11.94
C PRO A 135 -17.23 -1.32 -11.61
N THR A 136 -17.02 -0.50 -10.60
CA THR A 136 -17.79 0.70 -10.17
C THR A 136 -19.32 0.59 -10.01
N GLY A 137 -19.76 0.70 -8.74
CA GLY A 137 -21.15 1.07 -8.40
C GLY A 137 -21.63 0.50 -7.05
N GLY A 138 -21.77 1.37 -6.04
CA GLY A 138 -22.60 1.12 -4.84
C GLY A 138 -22.16 -0.05 -3.94
N TRP A 139 -21.29 0.23 -2.97
CA TRP A 139 -20.77 -0.70 -1.96
C TRP A 139 -21.85 -1.47 -1.19
N ARG A 140 -21.61 -2.77 -0.95
CA ARG A 140 -21.89 -3.43 0.35
C ARG A 140 -20.80 -4.45 0.69
N LEU A 141 -20.25 -4.26 1.88
CA LEU A 141 -19.12 -4.96 2.49
C LEU A 141 -19.46 -6.44 2.77
N ALA A 142 -18.54 -7.35 2.43
CA ALA A 142 -18.36 -8.63 3.11
C ALA A 142 -16.86 -8.99 3.11
N LEU A 143 -16.18 -8.57 4.17
CA LEU A 143 -14.86 -9.06 4.61
C LEU A 143 -14.97 -10.53 5.05
N PRO A 144 -13.88 -11.21 5.49
CA PRO A 144 -12.47 -11.22 5.09
C PRO A 144 -12.10 -12.68 4.67
N PHE A 145 -10.83 -13.07 4.73
CA PHE A 145 -10.24 -14.40 4.49
C PHE A 145 -9.66 -14.61 3.08
N ALA A 146 -8.35 -14.34 3.03
CA ALA A 146 -7.33 -14.92 2.16
C ALA A 146 -7.88 -15.69 0.96
N ARG A 147 -8.00 -14.99 -0.15
CA ARG A 147 -8.08 -15.62 -1.46
C ARG A 147 -6.87 -15.13 -2.23
N SER A 148 -5.87 -16.01 -2.34
CA SER A 148 -4.89 -15.88 -3.41
C SER A 148 -5.69 -15.79 -4.70
N VAL A 149 -5.53 -14.71 -5.44
CA VAL A 149 -6.11 -14.64 -6.77
C VAL A 149 -5.13 -15.39 -7.65
N SER A 150 -5.63 -16.45 -8.30
CA SER A 150 -4.87 -17.19 -9.30
C SER A 150 -4.28 -16.19 -10.29
N SER A 151 -2.96 -16.24 -10.43
CA SER A 151 -2.20 -15.40 -11.36
C SER A 151 -2.83 -15.42 -12.75
N THR A 152 -3.51 -16.49 -13.15
CA THR A 152 -4.22 -16.62 -14.44
C THR A 152 -5.32 -15.57 -14.63
N VAL A 153 -6.10 -15.21 -13.60
CA VAL A 153 -7.18 -14.20 -13.72
C VAL A 153 -6.60 -12.78 -13.82
N ALA A 154 -5.57 -12.51 -13.02
CA ALA A 154 -4.81 -11.27 -13.14
C ALA A 154 -4.11 -11.21 -14.51
N PHE A 155 -3.49 -12.30 -14.95
CA PHE A 155 -2.81 -12.41 -16.23
C PHE A 155 -3.75 -12.25 -17.42
N GLU A 156 -5.00 -12.72 -17.36
CA GLU A 156 -5.98 -12.50 -18.42
C GLU A 156 -6.43 -11.02 -18.48
N LEU A 157 -6.65 -10.38 -17.32
CA LEU A 157 -6.88 -8.93 -17.25
C LEU A 157 -5.67 -8.12 -17.75
N LEU A 158 -4.45 -8.57 -17.46
CA LEU A 158 -3.19 -7.95 -17.90
C LEU A 158 -2.85 -8.29 -19.37
N ARG A 159 -3.26 -9.45 -19.90
CA ARG A 159 -3.05 -9.91 -21.30
C ARG A 159 -4.04 -9.32 -22.28
N ALA A 160 -5.21 -8.90 -21.82
CA ALA A 160 -6.21 -8.26 -22.67
C ALA A 160 -5.70 -6.96 -23.33
N SER A 161 -4.53 -6.45 -22.93
CA SER A 161 -3.81 -5.39 -23.63
C SER A 161 -2.57 -5.95 -24.32
N PRO A 162 -2.61 -6.27 -25.63
CA PRO A 162 -1.43 -6.72 -26.33
C PRO A 162 -0.39 -5.59 -26.34
N ALA A 163 0.80 -5.90 -25.81
CA ALA A 163 1.98 -5.05 -25.87
C ALA A 163 2.21 -4.58 -27.32
N GLY A 164 1.88 -3.31 -27.59
CA GLY A 164 2.05 -2.70 -28.91
C GLY A 164 0.76 -2.28 -29.63
N ALA A 165 -0.43 -2.61 -29.12
CA ALA A 165 -1.66 -1.99 -29.63
C ALA A 165 -1.85 -0.62 -28.95
N CYS A 166 -1.61 0.46 -29.69
CA CYS A 166 -2.12 1.76 -29.30
C CYS A 166 -3.62 1.62 -29.08
N ALA A 167 -4.05 1.68 -27.82
CA ALA A 167 -5.45 1.63 -27.42
C ALA A 167 -6.23 2.73 -28.16
N ARG A 168 -6.87 2.35 -29.27
CA ARG A 168 -7.88 3.17 -29.95
C ARG A 168 -9.24 3.06 -29.28
N ASP A 169 -9.41 2.10 -28.37
CA ASP A 169 -10.64 1.94 -27.62
C ASP A 169 -10.60 2.68 -26.29
N SER A 170 -11.71 3.36 -26.09
CA SER A 170 -12.11 4.28 -25.04
C SER A 170 -12.07 3.75 -23.59
N ASP A 171 -11.66 2.50 -23.36
CA ASP A 171 -11.73 1.88 -22.04
C ASP A 171 -10.60 0.87 -21.81
N ALA A 172 -9.42 1.21 -22.35
CA ALA A 172 -8.30 0.30 -22.36
C ALA A 172 -7.57 0.28 -21.02
N TRP A 173 -7.37 -0.95 -20.54
CA TRP A 173 -6.38 -1.27 -19.54
C TRP A 173 -5.01 -1.42 -20.18
N ALA A 174 -3.97 -0.92 -19.53
CA ALA A 174 -2.58 -1.15 -19.89
C ALA A 174 -1.85 -1.73 -18.68
N ALA A 175 -1.07 -2.77 -18.90
CA ALA A 175 -0.65 -3.67 -17.84
C ALA A 175 0.78 -4.12 -18.04
N THR A 176 1.57 -4.14 -16.96
CA THR A 176 2.96 -4.60 -17.00
C THR A 176 3.29 -5.45 -15.78
N TRP A 177 3.99 -6.56 -16.03
CA TRP A 177 4.51 -7.45 -15.00
C TRP A 177 6.01 -7.26 -14.80
N HIS A 178 6.44 -7.09 -13.55
CA HIS A 178 7.84 -6.91 -13.17
C HIS A 178 8.35 -8.14 -12.43
N ALA A 179 8.66 -9.21 -13.18
CA ALA A 179 9.03 -10.51 -12.61
C ALA A 179 10.21 -10.44 -11.63
N GLY A 180 11.25 -9.68 -11.96
CA GLY A 180 12.42 -9.53 -11.09
C GLY A 180 12.14 -8.83 -9.76
N ALA A 181 11.07 -8.04 -9.70
CA ALA A 181 10.66 -7.29 -8.51
C ALA A 181 9.34 -7.81 -7.91
N ALA A 182 8.81 -8.94 -8.40
CA ALA A 182 7.62 -9.62 -7.89
C ALA A 182 6.35 -8.73 -7.74
N TYR A 183 6.12 -7.80 -8.67
CA TYR A 183 4.91 -6.97 -8.69
C TYR A 183 4.32 -6.80 -10.09
N ALA A 184 3.03 -6.45 -10.14
CA ALA A 184 2.29 -6.06 -11.33
C ALA A 184 1.74 -4.65 -11.17
N ILE A 185 1.61 -3.94 -12.28
CA ILE A 185 0.95 -2.65 -12.32
C ILE A 185 -0.02 -2.61 -13.51
N ALA A 186 -1.20 -2.04 -13.28
CA ALA A 186 -2.17 -1.78 -14.34
C ALA A 186 -2.65 -0.34 -14.26
N VAL A 187 -2.93 0.22 -15.44
CA VAL A 187 -3.43 1.59 -15.61
C VAL A 187 -4.72 1.50 -16.38
N HIS A 188 -5.77 2.11 -15.84
CA HIS A 188 -7.04 2.30 -16.52
C HIS A 188 -7.13 3.73 -17.02
N THR A 189 -7.39 3.90 -18.32
CA THR A 189 -7.62 5.21 -18.93
C THR A 189 -9.00 5.25 -19.56
N PRO A 190 -10.03 5.64 -18.78
CA PRO A 190 -11.40 5.74 -19.27
C PRO A 190 -11.54 6.90 -20.27
N SER A 191 -12.55 6.82 -21.13
CA SER A 191 -12.68 7.70 -22.31
C SER A 191 -13.30 9.05 -22.08
N ALA A 192 -14.11 9.24 -21.05
CA ALA A 192 -14.93 10.45 -21.02
C ALA A 192 -15.41 10.93 -19.64
N ARG A 193 -15.52 10.07 -18.63
CA ARG A 193 -16.18 10.46 -17.36
C ARG A 193 -15.44 10.08 -16.09
N ASP A 194 -14.73 8.97 -16.11
CA ASP A 194 -14.06 8.48 -14.91
C ASP A 194 -12.63 9.04 -14.81
N ALA A 195 -12.14 9.16 -13.57
CA ALA A 195 -10.74 9.48 -13.37
C ALA A 195 -9.89 8.27 -13.75
N PRO A 196 -8.69 8.46 -14.31
CA PRO A 196 -7.77 7.35 -14.48
C PRO A 196 -7.40 6.74 -13.12
N GLU A 197 -7.12 5.45 -13.13
CA GLU A 197 -6.77 4.68 -11.95
C GLU A 197 -5.48 3.89 -12.18
N VAL A 198 -4.68 3.73 -11.12
CA VAL A 198 -3.48 2.89 -11.13
C VAL A 198 -3.61 1.80 -10.08
N LEU A 199 -3.58 0.56 -10.53
CA LEU A 199 -3.65 -0.62 -9.67
C LEU A 199 -2.26 -1.21 -9.49
N VAL A 200 -1.89 -1.52 -8.25
CA VAL A 200 -0.61 -2.14 -7.93
C VAL A 200 -0.85 -3.42 -7.17
N TRP A 201 -0.24 -4.51 -7.61
CA TRP A 201 -0.23 -5.76 -6.87
C TRP A 201 1.20 -6.20 -6.63
N HIS A 202 1.50 -6.62 -5.41
CA HIS A 202 2.77 -7.26 -5.09
C HIS A 202 2.53 -8.71 -4.65
N SER A 203 3.55 -9.55 -4.85
CA SER A 203 3.59 -10.89 -4.29
C SER A 203 3.64 -10.85 -2.76
N SER A 204 3.08 -11.87 -2.11
CA SER A 204 3.22 -12.11 -0.67
C SER A 204 4.69 -12.26 -0.25
N THR A 205 5.54 -12.70 -1.17
CA THR A 205 6.99 -12.88 -0.98
C THR A 205 7.83 -11.64 -1.32
N SER A 206 7.20 -10.52 -1.67
CA SER A 206 7.91 -9.30 -2.06
C SER A 206 8.69 -8.69 -0.90
N THR A 207 9.95 -8.35 -1.15
CA THR A 207 10.77 -7.63 -0.17
C THR A 207 10.23 -6.20 0.03
N PRO A 208 10.53 -5.55 1.18
CA PRO A 208 10.19 -4.14 1.41
C PRO A 208 10.62 -3.22 0.26
N LEU A 209 11.83 -3.46 -0.28
CA LEU A 209 12.39 -2.69 -1.39
C LEU A 209 11.55 -2.83 -2.66
N HIS A 210 11.08 -4.03 -2.98
CA HIS A 210 10.23 -4.28 -4.14
C HIS A 210 8.85 -3.64 -4.00
N LYS A 211 8.24 -3.70 -2.80
CA LYS A 211 6.99 -2.99 -2.53
C LYS A 211 7.15 -1.48 -2.73
N LEU A 212 8.26 -0.94 -2.23
CA LEU A 212 8.57 0.48 -2.39
C LEU A 212 8.79 0.86 -3.86
N GLN A 213 9.49 0.01 -4.62
CA GLN A 213 9.68 0.18 -6.07
C GLN A 213 8.35 0.19 -6.82
N ALA A 214 7.42 -0.71 -6.45
CA ALA A 214 6.09 -0.77 -7.05
C ALA A 214 5.30 0.53 -6.82
N VAL A 215 5.35 1.07 -5.59
CA VAL A 215 4.70 2.34 -5.24
C VAL A 215 5.36 3.53 -5.94
N TRP A 216 6.70 3.55 -6.05
CA TRP A 216 7.41 4.55 -6.86
C TRP A 216 6.93 4.53 -8.31
N HIS A 217 6.86 3.35 -8.90
CA HIS A 217 6.40 3.17 -10.27
C HIS A 217 4.96 3.70 -10.44
N ALA A 218 4.06 3.36 -9.52
CA ALA A 218 2.71 3.90 -9.53
C ALA A 218 2.67 5.43 -9.42
N CYS A 219 3.49 6.03 -8.57
CA CYS A 219 3.58 7.49 -8.45
C CYS A 219 4.05 8.15 -9.76
N VAL A 220 5.02 7.56 -10.46
CA VAL A 220 5.47 8.06 -11.77
C VAL A 220 4.35 8.01 -12.80
N LEU A 221 3.60 6.90 -12.86
CA LEU A 221 2.48 6.75 -13.79
C LEU A 221 1.36 7.76 -13.49
N ARG A 222 1.00 7.91 -12.22
CA ARG A 222 -0.01 8.87 -11.76
C ARG A 222 0.40 10.31 -12.07
N HIS A 223 1.67 10.66 -11.84
CA HIS A 223 2.20 11.96 -12.21
C HIS A 223 2.09 12.23 -13.72
N ALA A 224 2.41 11.23 -14.54
CA ALA A 224 2.31 11.34 -16.00
C ALA A 224 0.84 11.43 -16.48
N LEU A 225 -0.09 10.78 -15.78
CA LEU A 225 -1.54 10.88 -16.03
C LEU A 225 -2.09 12.25 -15.62
N ASP A 226 -1.64 12.81 -14.50
CA ASP A 226 -2.09 14.11 -13.98
C ASP A 226 -1.70 15.29 -14.91
N GLY A 227 -0.60 15.15 -15.66
CA GLY A 227 -0.10 16.16 -16.61
C GLY A 227 -0.86 16.26 -17.95
N ARG A 228 -1.88 15.42 -18.19
CA ARG A 228 -2.59 15.25 -19.48
C ARG A 228 -3.49 16.42 -19.92
N ARG A 229 -2.96 17.63 -20.08
CA ARG A 229 -3.74 18.71 -20.69
C ARG A 229 -3.73 18.72 -22.23
N ALA A 230 -2.81 18.02 -22.93
CA ALA A 230 -2.74 18.14 -24.40
C ALA A 230 -2.14 16.97 -25.23
N ARG A 231 -1.54 15.93 -24.64
CA ARG A 231 -0.78 14.92 -25.41
C ARG A 231 -1.14 13.48 -25.01
N PRO A 232 -1.21 12.52 -25.96
CA PRO A 232 -1.32 11.10 -25.63
C PRO A 232 -0.14 10.68 -24.74
N LEU A 233 -0.46 10.00 -23.65
CA LEU A 233 0.55 9.51 -22.71
C LEU A 233 1.22 8.27 -23.29
N ASP A 234 2.54 8.34 -23.41
CA ASP A 234 3.35 7.16 -23.67
C ASP A 234 3.61 6.42 -22.35
N LEU A 235 2.76 5.43 -22.05
CA LEU A 235 2.87 4.60 -20.86
C LEU A 235 4.17 3.79 -20.83
N GLY A 236 4.68 3.39 -22.01
CA GLY A 236 5.95 2.67 -22.12
C GLY A 236 7.12 3.55 -21.72
N ALA A 237 7.15 4.81 -22.18
CA ALA A 237 8.15 5.78 -21.75
C ALA A 237 8.07 6.09 -20.25
N ALA A 238 6.86 6.20 -19.69
CA ALA A 238 6.68 6.41 -18.25
C ALA A 238 7.19 5.21 -17.43
N HIS A 239 6.93 3.97 -17.88
CA HIS A 239 7.47 2.76 -17.26
C HIS A 239 8.99 2.71 -17.29
N ALA A 240 9.58 2.97 -18.47
CA ALA A 240 11.03 2.98 -18.64
C ALA A 240 11.68 4.03 -17.72
N ARG A 241 11.09 5.23 -17.65
CA ARG A 241 11.56 6.31 -16.78
C ARG A 241 11.48 5.94 -15.30
N ALA A 242 10.40 5.29 -14.86
CA ALA A 242 10.28 4.82 -13.48
C ALA A 242 11.42 3.86 -13.10
N MET A 243 11.73 2.91 -13.99
CA MET A 243 12.80 1.93 -13.78
C MET A 243 14.20 2.57 -13.81
N GLU A 244 14.43 3.50 -14.74
CA GLU A 244 15.70 4.21 -14.90
C GLU A 244 16.04 5.07 -13.67
N LEU A 245 15.05 5.76 -13.11
CA LEU A 245 15.25 6.66 -11.96
C LEU A 245 15.33 5.94 -10.62
N TRP A 246 14.90 4.68 -10.54
CA TRP A 246 14.81 3.94 -9.28
C TRP A 246 16.13 3.89 -8.48
N PRO A 247 17.30 3.62 -9.08
CA PRO A 247 18.56 3.65 -8.33
C PRO A 247 18.90 5.02 -7.73
N ALA A 248 18.52 6.11 -8.40
CA ALA A 248 18.73 7.47 -7.89
C ALA A 248 17.79 7.79 -6.73
N VAL A 249 16.52 7.36 -6.82
CA VAL A 249 15.54 7.46 -5.73
C VAL A 249 16.05 6.74 -4.49
N LEU A 250 16.51 5.50 -4.63
CA LEU A 250 17.03 4.72 -3.49
C LEU A 250 18.20 5.39 -2.79
N ARG A 251 19.24 5.78 -3.54
CA ARG A 251 20.40 6.49 -2.95
C ARG A 251 19.99 7.77 -2.23
N SER A 252 19.02 8.50 -2.81
CA SER A 252 18.51 9.73 -2.23
C SER A 252 17.80 9.48 -0.89
N MET A 253 16.93 8.47 -0.84
CA MET A 253 16.24 8.10 0.40
C MET A 253 17.19 7.56 1.47
N GLU A 254 18.20 6.77 1.08
CA GLU A 254 19.25 6.30 1.99
C GLU A 254 20.05 7.46 2.60
N SER A 255 20.40 8.46 1.77
CA SER A 255 21.14 9.65 2.23
C SER A 255 20.36 10.57 3.17
N THR A 256 19.04 10.40 3.23
CA THR A 256 18.10 11.23 4.03
C THR A 256 17.48 10.44 5.18
N ASP A 257 18.13 9.34 5.57
CA ASP A 257 17.82 8.57 6.80
C ASP A 257 16.42 7.91 6.81
N TRP A 258 15.88 7.59 5.63
CA TRP A 258 14.67 6.77 5.52
C TRP A 258 14.95 5.29 5.78
N LEU A 259 14.06 4.61 6.53
CA LEU A 259 14.20 3.19 6.85
C LEU A 259 13.58 2.32 5.75
N LEU A 260 14.33 2.06 4.68
CA LEU A 260 13.86 1.31 3.51
C LEU A 260 13.55 -0.17 3.78
N GLY A 261 14.08 -0.73 4.87
CA GLY A 261 13.79 -2.09 5.32
C GLY A 261 12.42 -2.23 6.00
N MET A 262 11.73 -1.14 6.31
CA MET A 262 10.45 -1.15 7.02
C MET A 262 9.41 -0.33 6.25
N VAL A 263 8.60 -1.02 5.46
CA VAL A 263 7.54 -0.42 4.64
C VAL A 263 6.19 -1.07 4.96
N TYR A 264 5.17 -0.23 5.08
CA TYR A 264 3.77 -0.56 5.35
C TYR A 264 2.94 -0.15 4.14
N LEU A 265 3.12 -0.89 3.04
CA LEU A 265 2.57 -0.58 1.71
C LEU A 265 1.62 -1.70 1.23
N ASP A 266 1.02 -2.41 2.17
CA ASP A 266 0.01 -3.44 1.89
C ASP A 266 -1.37 -2.78 1.79
N GLY A 267 -2.18 -3.23 0.83
CA GLY A 267 -3.58 -2.84 0.70
C GLY A 267 -4.53 -3.83 1.37
N ASP A 268 -5.82 -3.53 1.37
CA ASP A 268 -6.85 -4.37 2.01
C ASP A 268 -7.28 -5.60 1.18
N GLY A 269 -6.70 -5.82 -0.01
CA GLY A 269 -7.14 -6.88 -0.91
C GLY A 269 -6.09 -7.93 -1.25
N ALA A 270 -6.19 -8.50 -2.45
CA ALA A 270 -5.51 -9.75 -2.81
C ALA A 270 -4.04 -9.55 -3.21
N TYR A 271 -3.19 -10.48 -2.82
CA TYR A 271 -1.83 -10.61 -3.31
C TYR A 271 -1.77 -11.49 -4.57
N LEU A 272 -0.78 -11.23 -5.43
CA LEU A 272 -0.51 -12.07 -6.59
C LEU A 272 0.48 -13.15 -6.20
N GLU A 273 -0.01 -14.37 -6.00
CA GLU A 273 0.85 -15.54 -5.93
C GLU A 273 1.00 -16.12 -7.32
N ARG A 274 2.25 -16.32 -7.73
CA ARG A 274 2.52 -17.18 -8.88
C ARG A 274 2.07 -18.56 -8.46
N GLU A 275 1.10 -19.10 -9.17
CA GLU A 275 0.85 -20.53 -9.14
C GLU A 275 2.12 -21.19 -9.67
N ASP A 276 3.02 -21.54 -8.77
CA ASP A 276 4.14 -22.41 -9.10
C ASP A 276 3.48 -23.66 -9.66
N THR A 277 3.59 -23.82 -10.98
CA THR A 277 3.17 -25.02 -11.70
C THR A 277 3.49 -26.20 -10.80
N ALA A 278 2.41 -26.83 -10.33
CA ALA A 278 2.42 -27.84 -9.29
C ALA A 278 3.73 -28.61 -9.27
N ALA A 279 4.38 -28.66 -8.10
CA ALA A 279 5.29 -29.76 -7.82
C ALA A 279 4.63 -31.04 -8.38
N PRO A 280 5.30 -31.80 -9.27
CA PRO A 280 4.65 -32.83 -10.05
C PRO A 280 3.84 -33.69 -9.10
N VAL A 281 2.52 -33.74 -9.32
CA VAL A 281 1.61 -34.61 -8.58
C VAL A 281 2.31 -35.96 -8.55
N ARG A 282 2.81 -36.35 -7.37
CA ARG A 282 3.48 -37.65 -7.21
C ARG A 282 2.50 -38.66 -7.75
N ALA A 283 2.85 -39.29 -8.86
CA ALA A 283 2.03 -40.33 -9.46
C ALA A 283 1.66 -41.33 -8.35
N PRO A 284 0.40 -41.78 -8.29
CA PRO A 284 -0.02 -42.75 -7.29
C PRO A 284 0.97 -43.91 -7.34
N ARG A 285 1.59 -44.17 -6.18
CA ARG A 285 2.52 -45.28 -5.99
C ARG A 285 1.74 -46.53 -6.40
N ALA A 286 2.12 -47.15 -7.52
CA ALA A 286 1.56 -48.43 -7.90
C ALA A 286 1.97 -49.41 -6.81
N ASP A 287 1.03 -49.75 -5.92
CA ASP A 287 1.19 -50.83 -4.97
C ASP A 287 1.42 -52.12 -5.78
N ALA A 288 2.68 -52.51 -5.82
CA ALA A 288 3.11 -53.78 -6.35
C ALA A 288 2.49 -54.88 -5.49
N ARG A 289 1.55 -55.61 -6.10
CA ARG A 289 1.19 -56.97 -5.69
C ARG A 289 2.43 -57.86 -5.80
N ALA A 290 2.88 -58.39 -4.67
CA ALA A 290 3.58 -59.65 -4.51
C ALA A 290 3.26 -60.09 -3.06
N GLY A 291 2.57 -61.19 -2.75
CA GLY A 291 2.40 -62.41 -3.51
C GLY A 291 3.59 -63.34 -3.28
N ASP A 292 3.75 -63.86 -2.06
CA ASP A 292 4.43 -65.13 -1.70
C ASP A 292 3.99 -65.46 -0.26
N ARG A 293 3.13 -66.47 0.02
CA ARG A 293 3.37 -67.93 0.04
C ARG A 293 4.65 -68.32 0.78
N GLU A 294 4.51 -68.73 2.04
CA GLU A 294 4.95 -70.04 2.58
C GLU A 294 4.83 -70.01 4.12
N LEU A 295 4.18 -71.03 4.68
CA LEU A 295 4.64 -71.82 5.83
C LEU A 295 3.47 -72.72 6.27
N ASP A 296 3.40 -73.89 5.63
CA ASP A 296 2.96 -75.14 6.25
C ASP A 296 4.22 -75.98 6.51
N GLU A 297 4.18 -76.74 7.61
CA GLU A 297 5.18 -77.64 8.23
C GLU A 297 6.10 -77.05 9.32
#